data_AF-A0A2P5Y2Q6-F1
#
_entry.id   AF-A0A2P5Y2Q6-F1
#
_cell.length_a   1.000
_cell.length_b   1.000
_cell.length_c   1.000
_cell.angle_alpha   90.00
_cell.angle_beta   90.00
_cell.angle_gamma   90.00
#
_symmetry.space_group_name_H-M   'P 1'
#
loop_
_entity.id
_entity.type
_entity.pdbx_description
1 polymer ?
#
loop_
_entity_poly.entity_id
_entity_poly.type
_entity_poly.pdbx_seq_one_letter_code
_entity_poly.pdbx_strand_id
1 'polypeptide(L)'
;MRNGGQIPYNHNGAIVETKPLVYECGPTCKCPASCYNRVSQHGIKFQFEIFKTKSTGWGVRSLNSIPSGSFICEYAGELLEDREAEKRTGKDEYLFDIGNKYSDSSLWDDLSTLIHDSRSSFRQVVPECGFTIDAARFGNMGRFINHSCSPNLYAQNVLYDHDDKRIPHIMFFAAENIPPLQELTYHYNYMIDQVHDENGDIRKKVCCCGSSKCTGRLY
;
A
#
# COMPACT_ATOMS: atom_id res chain seq x y z
N MET A 1 10.79 13.58 17.80
CA MET A 1 10.20 13.32 16.47
C MET A 1 9.87 11.84 16.36
N ARG A 2 8.68 11.47 15.88
CA ARG A 2 8.20 10.06 15.88
C ARG A 2 8.86 9.18 14.82
N ASN A 3 9.47 9.78 13.81
CA ASN A 3 10.21 9.10 12.73
C ASN A 3 11.67 8.74 13.10
N GLY A 4 11.98 8.48 14.38
CA GLY A 4 13.36 8.14 14.80
C GLY A 4 14.36 9.29 14.67
N GLY A 5 13.91 10.53 14.81
CA GLY A 5 14.79 11.72 14.74
C GLY A 5 15.10 12.23 13.33
N GLN A 6 14.56 11.61 12.27
CA GLN A 6 14.79 12.01 10.88
C GLN A 6 13.47 12.40 10.18
N ILE A 7 13.56 13.21 9.13
CA ILE A 7 12.42 13.49 8.24
C ILE A 7 12.44 12.45 7.12
N PRO A 8 11.36 11.69 6.89
CA PRO A 8 11.32 10.61 5.90
C PRO A 8 11.19 11.10 4.45
N TYR A 9 11.11 12.41 4.25
CA TYR A 9 10.99 13.07 2.96
C TYR A 9 12.16 14.03 2.71
N ASN A 10 12.57 14.17 1.45
CA ASN A 10 13.50 15.21 1.03
C ASN A 10 12.79 16.56 0.79
N HIS A 11 13.55 17.58 0.42
CA HIS A 11 13.05 18.94 0.19
C HIS A 11 12.04 19.06 -0.98
N ASN A 12 12.01 18.08 -1.90
CA ASN A 12 11.06 18.01 -3.00
C ASN A 12 9.81 17.18 -2.65
N GLY A 13 9.69 16.71 -1.40
CA GLY A 13 8.58 15.89 -0.94
C GLY A 13 8.66 14.42 -1.40
N ALA A 14 9.79 13.97 -1.95
CA ALA A 14 9.98 12.56 -2.25
C ALA A 14 10.38 11.79 -0.99
N ILE A 15 9.78 10.62 -0.77
CA ILE A 15 10.15 9.73 0.33
C ILE A 15 11.56 9.17 0.10
N VAL A 16 12.42 9.24 1.12
CA VAL A 16 13.84 8.84 1.01
C VAL A 16 14.13 7.45 1.55
N GLU A 17 13.23 6.92 2.39
CA GLU A 17 13.39 5.62 3.03
C GLU A 17 12.01 5.01 3.27
N THR A 18 11.84 3.75 2.88
CA THR A 18 10.66 2.95 3.23
C THR A 18 10.70 2.61 4.71
N LYS A 19 9.63 2.91 5.44
CA LYS A 19 9.54 2.58 6.88
C LYS A 19 8.32 1.69 7.12
N PRO A 20 8.29 0.89 8.19
CA PRO A 20 7.06 0.21 8.57
C PRO A 20 5.90 1.21 8.68
N LEU A 21 6.14 2.36 9.33
CA LEU A 21 5.17 3.43 9.52
C LEU A 21 5.85 4.80 9.43
N VAL A 22 5.26 5.71 8.64
CA VAL A 22 5.67 7.11 8.56
C VAL A 22 4.70 7.99 9.33
N TYR A 23 5.22 8.93 10.12
CA TYR A 23 4.42 9.94 10.83
C TYR A 23 4.59 11.29 10.16
N GLU A 24 3.53 11.77 9.51
CA GLU A 24 3.46 13.14 9.02
C GLU A 24 3.00 14.10 10.14
N CYS A 25 3.22 15.40 9.95
CA CYS A 25 2.69 16.42 10.84
C CYS A 25 1.18 16.52 10.68
N GLY A 26 0.45 16.44 11.79
CA GLY A 26 -1.01 16.47 11.82
C GLY A 26 -1.66 17.86 11.89
N PRO A 27 -3.00 17.92 11.97
CA PRO A 27 -3.76 19.17 12.08
C PRO A 27 -3.40 19.99 13.33
N THR A 28 -2.96 19.35 14.40
CA THR A 28 -2.58 20.01 15.67
C THR A 28 -1.12 20.47 15.70
N CYS A 29 -0.30 20.14 14.69
CA CYS A 29 1.08 20.60 14.62
C CYS A 29 1.14 22.10 14.27
N LYS A 30 2.02 22.83 14.96
CA LYS A 30 2.23 24.28 14.78
C LYS A 30 3.07 24.65 13.55
N CYS A 31 3.56 23.67 12.79
CA CYS A 31 4.35 23.92 11.59
C CYS A 31 3.46 24.42 10.43
N PRO A 32 4.02 25.22 9.49
CA PRO A 32 3.27 25.70 8.34
C PRO A 32 2.86 24.56 7.39
N ALA A 33 1.96 24.86 6.45
CA ALA A 33 1.57 23.92 5.39
C ALA A 33 2.77 23.49 4.52
N SER A 34 3.78 24.35 4.36
CA SER A 34 5.02 24.03 3.63
C SER A 34 6.02 23.15 4.40
N CYS A 35 5.62 22.58 5.55
CA CYS A 35 6.47 21.68 6.31
C CYS A 35 6.86 20.46 5.47
N TYR A 36 8.16 20.14 5.39
CA TYR A 36 8.65 18.95 4.67
C TYR A 36 8.12 17.62 5.20
N ASN A 37 7.50 17.61 6.38
CA ASN A 37 6.83 16.45 6.96
C ASN A 37 5.30 16.49 6.74
N ARG A 38 4.82 17.21 5.70
CA ARG A 38 3.44 17.20 5.19
C ARG A 38 3.49 16.96 3.68
N VAL A 39 3.25 15.72 3.24
CA VAL A 39 3.42 15.31 1.84
C VAL A 39 2.15 14.69 1.30
N SER A 40 1.82 13.49 1.77
CA SER A 40 0.68 12.70 1.27
C SER A 40 -0.67 13.35 1.60
N GLN A 41 -0.77 14.06 2.74
CA GLN A 41 -1.97 14.81 3.12
C GLN A 41 -2.30 15.98 2.16
N HIS A 42 -1.38 16.40 1.28
CA HIS A 42 -1.63 17.43 0.28
C HIS A 42 -2.29 16.91 -1.00
N GLY A 43 -2.59 15.62 -1.08
CA GLY A 43 -3.29 14.99 -2.19
C GLY A 43 -2.48 14.93 -3.49
N ILE A 44 -3.17 14.50 -4.55
CA ILE A 44 -2.61 14.21 -5.88
C ILE A 44 -1.93 15.43 -6.49
N LYS A 45 -0.72 15.23 -7.07
CA LYS A 45 0.07 16.29 -7.74
C LYS A 45 0.32 16.07 -9.24
N PHE A 46 0.09 14.86 -9.74
CA PHE A 46 0.30 14.51 -11.15
C PHE A 46 -1.03 14.40 -11.89
N GLN A 47 -0.99 14.56 -13.20
CA GLN A 47 -2.16 14.34 -14.05
C GLN A 47 -2.26 12.85 -14.38
N PHE A 48 -3.27 12.21 -13.82
CA PHE A 48 -3.56 10.79 -14.05
C PHE A 48 -4.77 10.61 -14.96
N GLU A 49 -4.81 9.48 -15.63
CA GLU A 49 -6.02 8.99 -16.29
C GLU A 49 -6.26 7.51 -15.97
N ILE A 50 -7.55 7.16 -15.91
CA ILE A 50 -7.98 5.78 -15.87
C ILE A 50 -8.20 5.35 -17.32
N PHE A 51 -7.57 4.24 -17.73
CA PHE A 51 -7.63 3.76 -19.11
C PHE A 51 -8.00 2.28 -19.16
N LYS A 52 -8.59 1.85 -20.27
CA LYS A 52 -8.91 0.44 -20.50
C LYS A 52 -7.63 -0.30 -20.93
N THR A 53 -7.25 -1.32 -20.19
CA THR A 53 -6.10 -2.18 -20.52
C THR A 53 -6.53 -3.31 -21.44
N LYS A 54 -5.56 -4.03 -22.02
CA LYS A 54 -5.83 -5.16 -22.91
C LYS A 54 -6.33 -6.41 -22.17
N SER A 55 -5.85 -6.65 -20.96
CA SER A 55 -6.00 -7.94 -20.26
C SER A 55 -6.36 -7.85 -18.77
N THR A 56 -6.22 -6.68 -18.14
CA THR A 56 -6.41 -6.48 -16.69
C THR A 56 -7.61 -5.60 -16.35
N GLY A 57 -8.43 -5.23 -17.34
CA GLY A 57 -9.62 -4.42 -17.13
C GLY A 57 -9.34 -2.92 -17.23
N TRP A 58 -9.48 -2.19 -16.14
CA TRP A 58 -9.16 -0.76 -16.06
C TRP A 58 -7.84 -0.61 -15.32
N GLY A 59 -7.01 0.35 -15.74
CA GLY A 59 -5.71 0.65 -15.13
C GLY A 59 -5.54 2.16 -14.95
N VAL A 60 -4.48 2.54 -14.25
CA VAL A 60 -4.11 3.94 -14.03
C VAL A 60 -2.77 4.21 -14.69
N ARG A 61 -2.62 5.37 -15.33
CA ARG A 61 -1.31 5.87 -15.79
C ARG A 61 -1.21 7.38 -15.62
N SER A 62 0.01 7.88 -15.62
CA SER A 62 0.30 9.33 -15.56
C SER A 62 0.57 9.89 -16.95
N LEU A 63 0.10 11.11 -17.21
CA LEU A 63 0.46 11.87 -18.42
C LEU A 63 1.83 12.57 -18.26
N ASN A 64 2.34 12.65 -17.04
CA ASN A 64 3.64 13.23 -16.71
C ASN A 64 4.65 12.12 -16.37
N SER A 65 5.94 12.42 -16.49
CA SER A 65 6.98 11.61 -15.87
C SER A 65 6.91 11.76 -14.34
N ILE A 66 7.04 10.66 -13.60
CA ILE A 66 7.01 10.64 -12.14
C ILE A 66 8.41 10.29 -11.62
N PRO A 67 9.06 11.18 -10.85
CA PRO A 67 10.31 10.83 -10.18
C PRO A 67 10.12 9.75 -9.11
N SER A 68 11.14 8.91 -8.89
CA SER A 68 11.17 7.96 -7.78
C SER A 68 10.95 8.66 -6.43
N GLY A 69 10.21 7.99 -5.54
CA GLY A 69 9.81 8.49 -4.23
C GLY A 69 8.66 9.50 -4.25
N SER A 70 8.09 9.84 -5.42
CA SER A 70 6.95 10.74 -5.49
C SER A 70 5.67 10.09 -4.94
N PHE A 71 4.88 10.86 -4.21
CA PHE A 71 3.53 10.45 -3.79
C PHE A 71 2.58 10.37 -5.00
N ILE A 72 1.79 9.30 -5.07
CA ILE A 72 0.82 9.05 -6.14
C ILE A 72 -0.59 9.39 -5.67
N CYS A 73 -1.14 8.56 -4.79
CA CYS A 73 -2.46 8.71 -4.18
C CYS A 73 -2.58 7.82 -2.95
N GLU A 74 -3.61 8.06 -2.15
CA GLU A 74 -4.07 7.13 -1.12
C GLU A 74 -4.86 5.97 -1.74
N TYR A 75 -4.90 4.80 -1.11
CA TYR A 75 -5.95 3.80 -1.35
C TYR A 75 -7.14 4.12 -0.44
N ALA A 76 -8.12 4.88 -0.96
CA ALA A 76 -9.26 5.31 -0.16
C ALA A 76 -10.50 4.45 -0.44
N GLY A 77 -11.21 4.10 0.64
CA GLY A 77 -12.45 3.35 0.63
C GLY A 77 -13.11 3.34 2.01
N GLU A 78 -14.03 2.43 2.23
CA GLU A 78 -14.65 2.21 3.55
C GLU A 78 -13.74 1.34 4.42
N LEU A 79 -13.41 1.80 5.62
CA LEU A 79 -12.61 1.03 6.57
C LEU A 79 -13.50 0.02 7.31
N LEU A 80 -13.16 -1.26 7.21
CA LEU A 80 -13.88 -2.37 7.82
C LEU A 80 -12.94 -3.19 8.71
N GLU A 81 -13.49 -3.81 9.74
CA GLU A 81 -12.82 -4.93 10.39
C GLU A 81 -12.80 -6.14 9.43
N ASP A 82 -11.74 -6.95 9.45
CA ASP A 82 -11.57 -8.05 8.49
C ASP A 82 -12.76 -9.02 8.48
N ARG A 83 -13.30 -9.33 9.66
CA ARG A 83 -14.50 -10.19 9.82
C ARG A 83 -15.74 -9.63 9.12
N GLU A 84 -15.81 -8.32 8.92
CA GLU A 84 -16.90 -7.67 8.20
C GLU A 84 -16.60 -7.64 6.70
N ALA A 85 -15.34 -7.41 6.32
CA ALA A 85 -14.90 -7.48 4.92
C ALA A 85 -15.13 -8.88 4.32
N GLU A 86 -14.84 -9.95 5.06
CA GLU A 86 -15.09 -11.35 4.66
C GLU A 86 -16.58 -11.65 4.40
N LYS A 87 -17.47 -11.01 5.17
CA LYS A 87 -18.93 -11.20 5.03
C LYS A 87 -19.51 -10.47 3.82
N ARG A 88 -18.81 -9.48 3.27
CA ARG A 88 -19.22 -8.78 2.05
C ARG A 88 -18.95 -9.66 0.83
N THR A 89 -19.78 -10.68 0.68
CA THR A 89 -19.70 -11.69 -0.37
C THR A 89 -19.56 -11.10 -1.79
N GLY A 90 -18.70 -11.73 -2.60
CA GLY A 90 -18.60 -11.51 -4.04
C GLY A 90 -17.86 -10.26 -4.52
N LYS A 91 -17.10 -9.55 -3.66
CA LYS A 91 -16.39 -8.30 -4.03
C LYS A 91 -14.94 -8.23 -3.54
N ASP A 92 -14.21 -9.33 -3.63
CA ASP A 92 -12.78 -9.42 -3.25
C ASP A 92 -11.85 -8.55 -4.12
N GLU A 93 -12.33 -8.04 -5.26
CA GLU A 93 -11.48 -7.34 -6.23
C GLU A 93 -11.00 -5.95 -5.81
N TYR A 94 -11.64 -5.32 -4.82
CA TYR A 94 -11.34 -3.94 -4.38
C TYR A 94 -11.09 -3.85 -2.86
N LEU A 95 -10.55 -4.91 -2.28
CA LEU A 95 -10.15 -4.96 -0.89
C LEU A 95 -8.65 -4.70 -0.78
N PHE A 96 -8.25 -3.83 0.16
CA PHE A 96 -6.86 -3.66 0.57
C PHE A 96 -6.75 -4.06 2.03
N ASP A 97 -6.17 -5.23 2.29
CA ASP A 97 -5.81 -5.65 3.64
C ASP A 97 -4.65 -4.77 4.13
N ILE A 98 -4.89 -4.02 5.21
CA ILE A 98 -3.88 -3.15 5.82
C ILE A 98 -2.74 -4.01 6.39
N GLY A 99 -3.05 -5.24 6.79
CA GLY A 99 -2.12 -6.23 7.29
C GLY A 99 -1.57 -5.85 8.65
N ASN A 100 -1.75 -6.72 9.64
CA ASN A 100 -1.21 -6.52 10.97
C ASN A 100 0.28 -6.92 11.08
N LYS A 101 1.07 -6.64 10.03
CA LYS A 101 2.47 -7.06 9.87
C LYS A 101 3.46 -6.29 10.77
N TYR A 102 2.97 -5.44 11.66
CA TYR A 102 3.81 -4.76 12.65
C TYR A 102 4.20 -5.63 13.85
N SER A 103 3.56 -6.80 14.02
CA SER A 103 3.85 -7.72 15.12
C SER A 103 4.90 -8.78 14.77
N ASP A 104 5.24 -8.96 13.49
CA ASP A 104 6.24 -9.96 13.07
C ASP A 104 7.50 -9.27 12.54
N SER A 105 8.48 -9.08 13.42
CA SER A 105 9.81 -8.59 13.04
C SER A 105 10.53 -9.51 12.04
N SER A 106 9.98 -10.69 11.75
CA SER A 106 10.60 -11.70 10.89
C SER A 106 10.49 -11.44 9.38
N LEU A 107 9.55 -10.61 8.91
CA LEU A 107 9.48 -10.25 7.48
C LEU A 107 10.45 -9.13 7.07
N TRP A 108 11.00 -8.40 8.04
CA TRP A 108 12.05 -7.41 7.80
C TRP A 108 13.45 -7.99 8.02
N ASP A 109 13.56 -9.15 8.66
CA ASP A 109 14.84 -9.81 8.96
C ASP A 109 15.55 -10.31 7.68
N ASP A 110 14.78 -10.62 6.63
CA ASP A 110 15.27 -11.00 5.31
C ASP A 110 15.84 -9.81 4.50
N LEU A 111 15.62 -8.56 4.94
CA LEU A 111 16.30 -7.37 4.39
C LEU A 111 17.46 -6.90 5.28
N SER A 112 17.49 -7.30 6.57
CA SER A 112 18.51 -6.94 7.56
C SER A 112 19.56 -8.01 7.85
N THR A 113 19.64 -9.08 7.06
CA THR A 113 20.63 -10.18 7.21
C THR A 113 22.09 -9.79 6.94
N LEU A 114 22.41 -8.49 6.96
CA LEU A 114 23.78 -7.96 6.98
C LEU A 114 24.28 -7.53 8.37
N ILE A 115 23.48 -7.57 9.46
CA ILE A 115 23.99 -7.16 10.80
C ILE A 115 23.42 -8.02 11.97
N HIS A 116 24.30 -8.85 12.54
CA HIS A 116 24.31 -9.57 13.83
C HIS A 116 23.13 -9.53 14.84
N ASP A 117 22.56 -10.72 15.08
CA ASP A 117 22.56 -11.54 16.33
C ASP A 117 22.16 -10.93 17.70
N SER A 118 20.91 -11.16 18.16
CA SER A 118 20.58 -11.65 19.53
C SER A 118 19.07 -11.62 19.88
N ARG A 119 18.49 -12.83 19.93
CA ARG A 119 17.38 -13.38 20.74
C ARG A 119 16.56 -12.45 21.69
N SER A 120 15.22 -12.58 21.66
CA SER A 120 14.39 -13.10 22.78
C SER A 120 12.90 -13.18 22.43
N SER A 121 12.27 -14.29 22.84
CA SER A 121 10.92 -14.76 22.50
C SER A 121 9.86 -14.26 23.48
N PHE A 122 8.74 -13.70 22.98
CA PHE A 122 7.42 -13.71 23.64
C PHE A 122 6.30 -13.60 22.58
N ARG A 123 5.83 -14.73 22.05
CA ARG A 123 4.61 -14.80 21.22
C ARG A 123 3.39 -15.05 22.11
N GLN A 124 2.70 -13.99 22.51
CA GLN A 124 1.28 -14.08 22.88
C GLN A 124 0.45 -13.78 21.64
N VAL A 125 -0.20 -14.81 21.10
CA VAL A 125 -1.14 -14.68 19.98
C VAL A 125 -2.46 -14.20 20.57
N VAL A 126 -2.59 -12.89 20.77
CA VAL A 126 -3.91 -12.26 20.81
C VAL A 126 -4.37 -12.18 19.34
N PRO A 127 -5.59 -12.60 18.97
CA PRO A 127 -6.12 -12.34 17.66
C PRO A 127 -6.36 -10.82 17.59
N GLU A 128 -5.35 -10.07 17.15
CA GLU A 128 -5.53 -8.66 16.86
C GLU A 128 -6.49 -8.57 15.66
N CYS A 129 -7.61 -7.86 15.85
CA CYS A 129 -8.56 -7.56 14.80
C CYS A 129 -7.83 -6.71 13.74
N GLY A 130 -7.59 -7.28 12.56
CA GLY A 130 -7.09 -6.53 11.42
C GLY A 130 -8.20 -5.71 10.78
N PHE A 131 -7.78 -4.85 9.86
CA PHE A 131 -8.65 -3.93 9.15
C PHE A 131 -8.37 -4.01 7.65
N THR A 132 -9.44 -3.87 6.88
CA THR A 132 -9.43 -3.90 5.42
C THR A 132 -10.12 -2.64 4.90
N ILE A 133 -9.56 -2.05 3.85
CA ILE A 133 -10.19 -0.95 3.11
C ILE A 133 -10.99 -1.53 1.94
N ASP A 134 -12.31 -1.35 1.95
CA ASP A 134 -13.23 -1.77 0.89
C ASP A 134 -13.53 -0.58 -0.04
N ALA A 135 -12.97 -0.62 -1.25
CA ALA A 135 -13.21 0.39 -2.28
C ALA A 135 -14.25 -0.06 -3.33
N ALA A 136 -15.05 -1.11 -3.08
CA ALA A 136 -15.97 -1.66 -4.07
C ALA A 136 -17.14 -0.72 -4.40
N ARG A 137 -17.68 -0.01 -3.39
CA ARG A 137 -18.81 0.92 -3.56
C ARG A 137 -18.39 2.39 -3.58
N PHE A 138 -17.46 2.74 -2.69
CA PHE A 138 -16.95 4.10 -2.54
C PHE A 138 -15.43 4.01 -2.46
N GLY A 139 -14.74 4.76 -3.31
CA GLY A 139 -13.29 4.80 -3.30
C GLY A 139 -12.75 5.84 -4.28
N ASN A 140 -11.45 6.10 -4.21
CA ASN A 140 -10.78 7.03 -5.11
C ASN A 140 -10.14 6.30 -6.31
N MET A 141 -9.26 6.97 -7.05
CA MET A 141 -8.56 6.37 -8.20
C MET A 141 -7.65 5.18 -7.84
N GLY A 142 -7.22 5.07 -6.57
CA GLY A 142 -6.33 3.99 -6.10
C GLY A 142 -6.90 2.60 -6.33
N ARG A 143 -8.23 2.46 -6.31
CA ARG A 143 -8.95 1.19 -6.58
C ARG A 143 -8.74 0.64 -8.00
N PHE A 144 -8.23 1.44 -8.93
CA PHE A 144 -7.99 1.04 -10.33
C PHE A 144 -6.52 0.75 -10.62
N ILE A 145 -5.62 0.87 -9.63
CA ILE A 145 -4.20 0.56 -9.81
C ILE A 145 -4.05 -0.96 -9.80
N ASN A 146 -3.56 -1.53 -10.90
CA ASN A 146 -3.49 -2.97 -11.09
C ASN A 146 -2.31 -3.63 -10.37
N HIS A 147 -2.37 -4.95 -10.30
CA HIS A 147 -1.26 -5.78 -9.84
C HIS A 147 -0.14 -5.90 -10.90
N SER A 148 1.11 -5.91 -10.43
CA SER A 148 2.25 -6.45 -11.18
C SER A 148 3.19 -7.25 -10.27
N CYS A 149 3.76 -8.34 -10.80
CA CYS A 149 4.88 -9.06 -10.16
C CYS A 149 6.22 -8.30 -10.28
N SER A 150 6.25 -7.20 -11.03
CA SER A 150 7.37 -6.25 -11.09
C SER A 150 6.79 -4.84 -11.07
N PRO A 151 6.28 -4.41 -9.90
CA PRO A 151 5.56 -3.15 -9.79
C PRO A 151 6.50 -1.95 -9.82
N ASN A 152 5.95 -0.81 -10.22
CA ASN A 152 6.62 0.49 -10.15
C ASN A 152 6.13 1.35 -8.96
N LEU A 153 5.12 0.87 -8.21
CA LEU A 153 4.63 1.47 -6.97
C LEU A 153 4.80 0.53 -5.78
N TYR A 154 4.83 1.11 -4.59
CA TYR A 154 4.66 0.39 -3.32
C TYR A 154 3.72 1.15 -2.38
N ALA A 155 3.10 0.43 -1.46
CA ALA A 155 2.25 1.00 -0.42
C ALA A 155 3.07 1.32 0.84
N GLN A 156 2.87 2.51 1.40
CA GLN A 156 3.48 3.00 2.62
C GLN A 156 2.39 3.38 3.62
N ASN A 157 2.47 2.84 4.82
CA ASN A 157 1.60 3.23 5.92
C ASN A 157 2.00 4.62 6.43
N VAL A 158 1.03 5.54 6.53
CA VAL A 158 1.23 6.92 7.00
C VAL A 158 0.18 7.27 8.05
N LEU A 159 0.59 7.96 9.12
CA LEU A 159 -0.30 8.58 10.10
C LEU A 159 -0.07 10.09 10.16
N TYR A 160 -1.16 10.86 10.19
CA TYR A 160 -1.08 12.30 10.42
C TYR A 160 -2.25 12.86 11.25
N ASP A 161 -3.45 12.31 11.14
CA ASP A 161 -4.67 12.83 11.77
C ASP A 161 -5.08 12.08 13.05
N HIS A 162 -4.59 10.86 13.25
CA HIS A 162 -4.76 10.08 14.48
C HIS A 162 -3.51 9.28 14.86
N ASP A 163 -3.57 8.60 16.00
CA ASP A 163 -2.47 7.82 16.58
C ASP A 163 -2.68 6.30 16.54
N ASP A 164 -3.85 5.83 16.07
CA ASP A 164 -4.15 4.41 15.95
C ASP A 164 -3.35 3.76 14.80
N LYS A 165 -2.33 2.98 15.16
CA LYS A 165 -1.45 2.30 14.20
C LYS A 165 -2.09 1.12 13.47
N ARG A 166 -3.28 0.69 13.91
CA ARG A 166 -4.00 -0.43 13.29
C ARG A 166 -4.69 -0.01 11.99
N ILE A 167 -4.92 1.29 11.82
CA ILE A 167 -5.69 1.86 10.73
C ILE A 167 -4.95 3.03 10.05
N PRO A 168 -3.67 2.86 9.65
CA PRO A 168 -2.93 3.92 8.97
C PRO A 168 -3.56 4.23 7.61
N HIS A 169 -3.27 5.42 7.08
CA HIS A 169 -3.53 5.69 5.67
C HIS A 169 -2.57 4.87 4.80
N ILE A 170 -3.11 4.28 3.74
CA ILE A 170 -2.35 3.50 2.76
C ILE A 170 -1.98 4.42 1.60
N MET A 171 -0.72 4.87 1.56
CA MET A 171 -0.24 5.84 0.58
C MET A 171 0.65 5.15 -0.45
N PHE A 172 0.36 5.33 -1.75
CA PHE A 172 1.23 4.84 -2.81
C PHE A 172 2.34 5.82 -3.15
N PHE A 173 3.56 5.30 -3.26
CA PHE A 173 4.73 6.03 -3.70
C PHE A 173 5.39 5.33 -4.89
N ALA A 174 6.02 6.11 -5.78
CA ALA A 174 6.80 5.58 -6.89
C ALA A 174 8.07 4.89 -6.38
N ALA A 175 8.27 3.61 -6.73
CA ALA A 175 9.49 2.87 -6.42
C ALA A 175 10.66 3.27 -7.34
N GLU A 176 10.35 3.75 -8.55
CA GLU A 176 11.30 4.08 -9.60
C GLU A 176 10.88 5.35 -10.34
N ASN A 177 11.72 5.83 -11.27
CA ASN A 177 11.31 6.88 -12.19
C ASN A 177 10.34 6.27 -13.22
N ILE A 178 9.12 6.80 -13.32
CA ILE A 178 8.06 6.28 -14.18
C ILE A 178 7.87 7.22 -15.38
N PRO A 179 8.16 6.78 -16.62
CA PRO A 179 7.83 7.50 -17.84
C PRO A 179 6.34 7.83 -17.98
N PRO A 180 5.99 8.90 -18.73
CA PRO A 180 4.61 9.15 -19.13
C PRO A 180 3.98 7.92 -19.80
N LEU A 181 2.69 7.72 -19.54
CA LEU A 181 1.83 6.67 -20.09
C LEU A 181 2.18 5.23 -19.70
N GLN A 182 3.22 5.01 -18.89
CA GLN A 182 3.45 3.71 -18.26
C GLN A 182 2.36 3.44 -17.22
N GLU A 183 1.81 2.22 -17.24
CA GLU A 183 0.81 1.78 -16.26
C GLU A 183 1.41 1.78 -14.85
N LEU A 184 0.65 2.31 -13.89
CA LEU A 184 0.97 2.28 -12.48
C LEU A 184 0.48 0.97 -11.88
N THR A 185 1.37 0.25 -11.20
CA THR A 185 1.08 -1.06 -10.63
C THR A 185 1.77 -1.27 -9.29
N TYR A 186 1.13 -2.02 -8.38
CA TYR A 186 1.73 -2.44 -7.11
C TYR A 186 1.62 -3.95 -6.90
N HIS A 187 2.35 -4.50 -5.94
CA HIS A 187 2.22 -5.91 -5.58
C HIS A 187 1.03 -6.10 -4.63
N TYR A 188 0.02 -6.88 -5.03
CA TYR A 188 -1.22 -7.04 -4.24
C TYR A 188 -1.02 -7.87 -2.97
N ASN A 189 0.12 -8.57 -2.85
CA ASN A 189 0.46 -9.38 -1.67
C ASN A 189 -0.56 -10.47 -1.31
N TYR A 190 -1.39 -10.90 -2.27
CA TYR A 190 -2.20 -12.10 -2.09
C TYR A 190 -1.29 -13.31 -1.91
N MET A 191 -1.61 -14.09 -0.88
CA MET A 191 -0.99 -15.38 -0.65
C MET A 191 -1.71 -16.42 -1.50
N ILE A 192 -0.93 -17.20 -2.23
CA ILE A 192 -1.44 -18.29 -3.06
C ILE A 192 -2.20 -19.29 -2.18
N ASP A 193 -3.34 -19.75 -2.68
CA ASP A 193 -4.21 -20.73 -2.03
C ASP A 193 -4.84 -20.28 -0.69
N GLN A 194 -4.88 -18.96 -0.40
CA GLN A 194 -5.56 -18.39 0.78
C GLN A 194 -6.85 -17.62 0.45
N VAL A 195 -7.22 -17.50 -0.83
CA VAL A 195 -8.50 -16.89 -1.22
C VAL A 195 -9.52 -18.01 -1.39
N HIS A 196 -10.59 -17.97 -0.60
CA HIS A 196 -11.65 -18.97 -0.62
C HIS A 196 -12.96 -18.39 -1.19
N ASP A 197 -13.81 -19.23 -1.77
CA ASP A 197 -15.18 -18.87 -2.12
C ASP A 197 -16.16 -19.11 -0.96
N GLU A 198 -17.45 -18.87 -1.20
CA GLU A 198 -18.51 -19.03 -0.21
C GLU A 198 -18.66 -20.48 0.30
N ASN A 199 -18.17 -21.46 -0.45
CA ASN A 199 -18.19 -22.89 -0.08
C ASN A 199 -16.90 -23.31 0.64
N GLY A 200 -15.91 -22.42 0.75
CA GLY A 200 -14.59 -22.70 1.33
C GLY A 200 -13.58 -23.26 0.32
N ASP A 201 -13.92 -23.31 -0.97
CA ASP A 201 -13.00 -23.81 -2.00
C ASP A 201 -11.97 -22.75 -2.39
N ILE A 202 -10.73 -23.18 -2.64
CA ILE A 202 -9.64 -22.29 -3.03
C ILE A 202 -9.93 -21.68 -4.41
N ARG A 203 -10.07 -20.35 -4.46
CA ARG A 203 -10.18 -19.58 -5.68
C ARG A 203 -8.82 -19.40 -6.32
N LYS A 204 -8.80 -19.45 -7.65
CA LYS A 204 -7.58 -19.25 -8.45
C LYS A 204 -7.81 -18.18 -9.50
N LYS A 205 -6.90 -17.22 -9.60
CA LYS A 205 -6.92 -16.18 -10.64
C LYS A 205 -5.55 -16.07 -11.28
N VAL A 206 -5.51 -16.21 -12.60
CA VAL A 206 -4.25 -16.10 -13.38
C VAL A 206 -3.75 -14.67 -13.33
N CYS A 207 -2.44 -14.49 -13.16
CA CYS A 207 -1.81 -13.17 -13.24
C CYS A 207 -1.52 -12.79 -14.70
N CYS A 208 -2.12 -11.68 -15.15
CA CYS A 208 -1.97 -11.15 -16.50
C CYS A 208 -1.12 -9.87 -16.57
N CYS A 209 -0.18 -9.68 -15.63
CA CYS A 209 0.61 -8.44 -15.51
C CYS A 209 1.66 -8.24 -16.62
N GLY A 210 1.99 -9.28 -17.39
CA GLY A 210 2.96 -9.21 -18.49
C GLY A 210 4.43 -9.09 -18.07
N SER A 211 4.75 -9.10 -16.78
CA SER A 211 6.15 -9.12 -16.32
C SER A 211 6.85 -10.42 -16.72
N SER A 212 8.13 -10.32 -17.11
CA SER A 212 8.99 -11.48 -17.35
C SER A 212 9.30 -12.29 -16.07
N LYS A 213 9.07 -11.70 -14.89
CA LYS A 213 9.22 -12.35 -13.58
C LYS A 213 7.87 -12.79 -12.99
N CYS A 214 6.82 -12.89 -13.81
CA CYS A 214 5.48 -13.26 -13.36
C CYS A 214 5.45 -14.68 -12.76
N THR A 215 4.80 -14.85 -11.61
CA THR A 215 4.59 -16.14 -10.94
C THR A 215 3.38 -16.91 -11.48
N GLY A 216 2.65 -16.33 -12.44
CA GLY A 216 1.52 -16.96 -13.14
C GLY A 216 0.17 -16.91 -12.41
N ARG A 217 0.16 -16.64 -11.10
CA ARG A 217 -1.07 -16.56 -10.29
C ARG A 217 -1.14 -15.25 -9.50
N LEU A 218 -2.32 -14.65 -9.49
CA LEU A 218 -2.67 -13.54 -8.61
C LEU A 218 -3.10 -14.06 -7.23
N TYR A 219 -3.94 -15.11 -7.21
CA TYR A 219 -4.25 -15.93 -6.05
C TYR A 219 -4.60 -17.36 -6.47
#